data_AF-A0A737HEN4-F1
#
_entry.id   AF-A0A737HEN4-F1
#
_cell.length_a   1.000
_cell.length_b   1.000
_cell.length_c   1.000
_cell.angle_alpha   90.00
_cell.angle_beta   90.00
_cell.angle_gamma   90.00
#
_symmetry.space_group_name_H-M   'P 1'
#
loop_
_entity.id
_entity.type
_entity.pdbx_description
1 polymer ?
#
loop_
_entity_poly.entity_id
_entity_poly.type
_entity_poly.pdbx_seq_one_letter_code
_entity_poly.pdbx_strand_id
1 'polypeptide(L)'
;MQQPVVRIGEWLVTPSVNQISRQGRQITLEPRLIDLLMYFAHHPDEVLSRDNIIDHVWMRTIVTNHVVTQSISELRKSLRDGGDSNAEYIVTVPKRGYKLTAPVIWCEENSDEIDNSSTSPPP
;
A
#
# COMPACT_ATOMS: atom_id res chain seq x y z
N MET A 1 -7.07 -16.88 10.66
CA MET A 1 -6.02 -16.61 9.66
C MET A 1 -6.23 -15.17 9.20
N GLN A 2 -5.22 -14.30 9.30
CA GLN A 2 -5.38 -12.90 8.89
C GLN A 2 -5.17 -12.83 7.38
N GLN A 3 -6.21 -12.44 6.63
CA GLN A 3 -6.15 -12.37 5.18
C GLN A 3 -5.35 -11.13 4.75
N PRO A 4 -4.46 -11.24 3.76
CA PRO A 4 -3.83 -10.07 3.17
C PRO A 4 -4.89 -9.21 2.46
N VAL A 5 -4.92 -7.92 2.77
CA VAL A 5 -5.98 -7.01 2.29
C VAL A 5 -5.64 -6.45 0.91
N VAL A 6 -4.35 -6.27 0.62
CA VAL A 6 -3.88 -5.69 -0.64
C VAL A 6 -2.60 -6.36 -1.12
N ARG A 7 -2.49 -6.56 -2.44
CA ARG A 7 -1.28 -7.02 -3.12
C ARG A 7 -0.68 -5.88 -3.92
N ILE A 8 0.60 -5.57 -3.69
CA ILE A 8 1.36 -4.53 -4.37
C ILE A 8 2.54 -5.20 -5.09
N GLY A 9 2.45 -5.32 -6.41
CA GLY A 9 3.35 -6.16 -7.20
C GLY A 9 3.29 -7.60 -6.72
N GLU A 10 4.38 -8.07 -6.12
CA GLU A 10 4.49 -9.43 -5.55
C GLU A 10 4.38 -9.47 -4.02
N TRP A 11 4.20 -8.32 -3.38
CA TRP A 11 4.06 -8.22 -1.93
C TRP A 11 2.60 -8.25 -1.51
N LEU A 12 2.26 -9.16 -0.62
CA LEU A 12 0.99 -9.20 0.10
C LEU A 12 1.12 -8.38 1.38
N VAL A 13 0.30 -7.34 1.52
CA VAL A 13 0.32 -6.44 2.67
C VAL A 13 -0.82 -6.79 3.62
N THR A 14 -0.48 -6.96 4.88
CA THR A 14 -1.42 -7.23 5.96
C THR A 14 -1.33 -6.10 6.99
N PRO A 15 -2.12 -5.02 6.82
CA PRO A 15 -2.03 -3.83 7.65
C PRO A 15 -2.39 -4.09 9.12
N SER A 16 -3.22 -5.09 9.42
CA SER A 16 -3.60 -5.45 10.80
C SER A 16 -2.43 -5.87 11.69
N VAL A 17 -1.33 -6.37 11.10
CA VAL A 17 -0.11 -6.80 11.81
C VAL A 17 1.12 -5.99 11.41
N ASN A 18 0.97 -4.99 10.55
CA ASN A 18 2.08 -4.23 10.00
C ASN A 18 3.14 -5.10 9.29
N GLN A 19 2.68 -6.10 8.53
CA GLN A 19 3.58 -7.03 7.84
C GLN A 19 3.34 -7.05 6.34
N ILE A 20 4.43 -7.26 5.60
CA ILE A 20 4.41 -7.60 4.18
C ILE A 20 4.96 -9.01 4.00
N SER A 21 4.41 -9.74 3.04
CA SER A 21 4.84 -11.11 2.75
C SER A 21 4.99 -11.36 1.25
N ARG A 22 6.02 -12.11 0.87
CA ARG A 22 6.30 -12.50 -0.53
C ARG A 22 6.90 -13.90 -0.54
N GLN A 23 6.34 -14.81 -1.32
CA GLN A 23 6.86 -16.17 -1.53
C GLN A 23 7.31 -16.92 -0.25
N GLY A 24 6.54 -16.80 0.84
CA GLY A 24 6.86 -17.44 2.13
C GLY A 24 7.82 -16.67 3.04
N ARG A 25 8.34 -15.51 2.61
CA ARG A 25 9.10 -14.58 3.45
C ARG A 25 8.17 -13.51 4.00
N GLN A 26 8.29 -13.22 5.30
CA GLN A 26 7.54 -12.17 5.99
C GLN A 26 8.51 -11.12 6.52
N ILE A 27 8.16 -9.85 6.33
CA ILE A 27 8.91 -8.72 6.85
C ILE A 27 7.94 -7.86 7.64
N THR A 28 8.27 -7.64 8.91
CA THR A 28 7.55 -6.68 9.75
C THR A 28 8.09 -5.29 9.48
N LEU A 29 7.20 -4.36 9.19
CA LEU A 29 7.51 -2.96 8.97
C LEU A 29 7.06 -2.13 10.16
N GLU A 30 7.61 -0.93 10.29
CA GLU A 30 7.03 0.05 11.20
C GLU A 30 5.60 0.39 10.74
N PRO A 31 4.67 0.64 11.67
CA PRO A 31 3.29 0.99 11.33
C PRO A 31 3.20 2.15 10.33
N ARG A 32 4.08 3.13 10.50
CA ARG A 32 4.18 4.30 9.62
C ARG A 32 4.59 3.97 8.19
N LEU A 33 5.44 2.97 7.98
CA LEU A 33 5.81 2.52 6.64
C LEU A 33 4.67 1.76 5.98
N ILE A 34 3.85 1.06 6.77
CA ILE A 34 2.62 0.41 6.30
C ILE A 34 1.60 1.46 5.91
N ASP A 35 1.35 2.47 6.75
CA ASP A 35 0.46 3.58 6.42
C ASP A 35 0.91 4.29 5.13
N LEU A 36 2.20 4.54 4.98
CA LEU A 36 2.78 5.11 3.76
C LEU A 36 2.54 4.22 2.54
N LEU A 37 2.79 2.92 2.67
CA LEU A 37 2.58 1.95 1.60
C LEU A 37 1.10 1.84 1.21
N MET A 38 0.20 1.83 2.19
CA MET A 38 -1.24 1.84 2.00
C MET A 38 -1.69 3.13 1.31
N TYR A 39 -1.15 4.28 1.69
CA TYR A 39 -1.46 5.55 1.04
C TYR A 39 -1.07 5.52 -0.45
N PHE A 40 0.11 5.01 -0.78
CA PHE A 40 0.49 4.76 -2.17
C PHE A 40 -0.43 3.74 -2.88
N ALA A 41 -0.89 2.71 -2.18
CA ALA A 41 -1.76 1.68 -2.74
C ALA A 41 -3.15 2.21 -3.09
N HIS A 42 -3.66 3.20 -2.35
CA HIS A 42 -4.91 3.89 -2.68
C HIS A 42 -4.77 4.84 -3.87
N HIS A 43 -3.54 5.27 -4.17
CA HIS A 43 -3.19 6.18 -5.26
C HIS A 43 -2.19 5.55 -6.24
N PRO A 44 -2.52 4.39 -6.85
CA PRO A 44 -1.61 3.71 -7.76
C PRO A 44 -1.38 4.56 -9.01
N ASP A 45 -0.14 4.57 -9.50
CA ASP A 45 0.29 5.37 -10.66
C ASP A 45 0.08 6.89 -10.55
N GLU A 46 -0.26 7.40 -9.37
CA GLU A 46 -0.40 8.83 -9.10
C GLU A 46 0.91 9.41 -8.52
N VAL A 47 1.21 10.66 -8.89
CA VAL A 47 2.37 11.37 -8.34
C VAL A 47 1.95 12.10 -7.06
N LEU A 48 2.35 11.54 -5.92
CA LEU A 48 2.10 12.11 -4.61
C LEU A 48 3.23 13.07 -4.23
N SER A 49 2.86 14.32 -3.94
CA SER A 49 3.81 15.33 -3.48
C SER A 49 4.29 15.02 -2.06
N ARG A 50 5.43 15.60 -1.66
CA ARG A 50 5.92 15.46 -0.29
C ARG A 50 4.91 15.99 0.72
N ASP A 51 4.31 17.14 0.43
CA ASP A 51 3.30 17.75 1.28
C ASP A 51 2.06 16.87 1.40
N ASN A 52 1.59 16.25 0.31
CA ASN A 52 0.47 15.30 0.38
C ASN A 52 0.79 14.11 1.28
N ILE A 53 1.99 13.55 1.13
CA ILE A 53 2.44 12.41 1.94
C ILE A 53 2.52 12.80 3.42
N ILE A 54 3.07 13.97 3.73
CA ILE A 54 3.14 14.49 5.11
C ILE A 54 1.74 14.68 5.67
N ASP A 55 0.86 15.33 4.91
CA ASP A 55 -0.49 15.66 5.37
C ASP A 55 -1.31 14.38 5.65
N HIS A 56 -1.19 13.33 4.84
CA HIS A 56 -2.00 12.12 4.98
C HIS A 56 -1.39 11.06 5.91
N VAL A 57 -0.07 10.84 5.85
CA VAL A 57 0.59 9.80 6.66
C VAL A 57 1.05 10.34 8.02
N TRP A 58 1.33 11.64 8.09
CA TRP A 58 1.78 12.33 9.30
C TRP A 58 0.78 13.40 9.79
N MET A 59 -0.52 13.18 9.63
CA MET A 59 -1.62 14.09 9.99
C MET A 59 -1.49 14.86 11.33
N ARG A 60 -0.80 14.28 12.33
CA ARG A 60 -0.62 14.89 13.67
C ARG A 60 0.84 15.11 14.06
N THR A 61 1.77 15.00 13.11
CA THR A 61 3.20 15.11 13.40
C THR A 61 3.86 16.05 12.40
N ILE A 62 4.41 17.15 12.89
CA ILE A 62 5.23 18.04 12.06
C ILE A 62 6.53 17.30 11.74
N VAL A 63 6.65 16.84 10.49
CA VAL A 63 7.87 16.19 10.00
C VAL A 63 8.49 17.00 8.87
N THR A 64 9.79 16.83 8.69
CA THR A 64 10.54 17.49 7.62
C THR A 64 10.55 16.64 6.35
N ASN A 65 10.84 17.28 5.22
CA ASN A 65 11.10 16.59 3.95
C ASN A 65 12.17 15.49 4.04
N HIS A 66 13.11 15.62 5.00
CA HIS A 66 14.12 14.61 5.25
C HIS A 66 13.50 13.31 5.78
N VAL A 67 12.56 13.40 6.72
CA VAL A 67 11.87 12.24 7.30
C VAL A 67 11.12 11.47 6.22
N VAL A 68 10.38 12.17 5.35
CA VAL A 68 9.68 11.54 4.22
C VAL A 68 10.67 10.79 3.31
N THR A 69 11.79 11.43 2.98
CA THR A 69 12.81 10.84 2.11
C THR A 69 13.45 9.61 2.74
N GLN A 70 13.68 9.63 4.05
CA GLN A 70 14.18 8.48 4.81
C GLN A 70 13.16 7.34 4.83
N SER A 71 11.89 7.62 5.14
CA SER A 71 10.82 6.60 5.14
C SER A 71 10.62 5.97 3.76
N ILE A 72 10.69 6.76 2.68
CA ILE A 72 10.65 6.22 1.31
C ILE A 72 11.87 5.32 1.04
N SER A 73 13.05 5.71 1.51
CA SER A 73 14.28 4.93 1.32
C SER A 73 14.23 3.60 2.09
N GLU A 74 13.70 3.64 3.30
CA GLU A 74 13.50 2.46 4.14
C GLU A 74 12.44 1.52 3.56
N LEU A 75 11.30 2.07 3.12
CA LEU A 75 10.25 1.32 2.45
C LEU A 75 10.79 0.63 1.18
N ARG A 76 11.56 1.34 0.35
CA ARG A 76 12.24 0.76 -0.82
C ARG A 76 13.20 -0.36 -0.42
N LYS A 77 13.97 -0.17 0.66
CA LYS A 77 14.90 -1.20 1.16
C LYS A 77 14.14 -2.45 1.56
N SER A 78 13.03 -2.33 2.29
CA SER A 78 12.22 -3.48 2.71
C SER A 78 11.55 -4.19 1.54
N LEU A 79 11.02 -3.43 0.56
CA LEU A 79 10.45 -3.98 -0.67
C LEU A 79 11.51 -4.66 -1.56
N ARG A 80 12.78 -4.24 -1.46
CA ARG A 80 13.92 -4.87 -2.15
C ARG A 80 14.49 -6.07 -1.40
N ASP A 81 14.51 -6.05 -0.07
CA ASP A 81 15.14 -7.10 0.76
C ASP A 81 14.46 -8.46 0.65
N GLY A 82 13.20 -8.50 0.23
CA GLY A 82 12.56 -9.74 -0.20
C GLY A 82 12.09 -9.72 -1.64
N GLY A 83 12.55 -8.77 -2.47
CA GLY A 83 12.14 -8.44 -3.84
C GLY A 83 13.15 -8.87 -4.92
N ASP A 84 12.74 -8.88 -6.20
CA ASP A 84 13.71 -8.84 -7.30
C ASP A 84 14.37 -7.46 -7.30
N SER A 85 15.70 -7.39 -7.36
CA SER A 85 16.45 -6.14 -7.14
C SER A 85 16.19 -5.07 -8.20
N ASN A 86 15.55 -5.45 -9.32
CA ASN A 86 15.22 -4.58 -10.45
C ASN A 86 13.80 -3.99 -10.40
N ALA A 87 12.94 -4.41 -9.48
CA ALA A 87 11.59 -3.85 -9.39
C ALA A 87 11.60 -2.51 -8.64
N GLU A 88 11.56 -1.40 -9.37
CA GLU A 88 11.33 -0.07 -8.77
C GLU A 88 9.86 0.09 -8.41
N TYR A 89 9.48 -0.31 -7.19
CA TYR A 89 8.10 -0.15 -6.68
C TYR A 89 7.68 1.31 -6.57
N ILE A 90 8.58 2.15 -6.02
CA ILE A 90 8.33 3.58 -5.78
C ILE A 90 9.38 4.37 -6.54
N VAL A 91 8.96 5.11 -7.57
CA VAL A 91 9.83 5.97 -8.37
C VAL A 91 9.80 7.41 -7.85
N THR A 92 10.94 8.07 -7.90
CA THR A 92 11.03 9.51 -7.58
C THR A 92 10.74 10.30 -8.85
N VAL A 93 9.75 11.18 -8.81
CA VAL A 93 9.46 12.11 -9.91
C VAL A 93 10.12 13.46 -9.59
N PRO A 94 11.17 13.87 -10.33
CA PRO A 94 11.91 15.09 -10.04
C PRO A 94 11.00 16.31 -9.93
N LYS A 95 11.20 17.12 -8.89
CA LYS A 95 10.44 18.35 -8.59
C LYS A 95 8.92 18.16 -8.35
N ARG A 96 8.41 16.91 -8.35
CA ARG A 96 6.98 16.63 -8.11
C ARG A 96 6.75 15.80 -6.86
N GLY A 97 7.47 14.70 -6.69
CA GLY A 97 7.24 13.82 -5.54
C GLY A 97 7.60 12.37 -5.83
N TYR A 98 6.73 11.46 -5.44
CA TYR A 98 6.92 10.02 -5.53
C TYR A 98 5.69 9.35 -6.15
N LYS A 99 5.90 8.24 -6.84
CA LYS A 99 4.84 7.49 -7.51
C LYS A 99 5.02 6.01 -7.29
N LEU A 100 3.94 5.31 -6.98
CA LEU A 100 3.91 3.85 -6.98
C LEU A 100 3.64 3.35 -8.40
N THR A 101 4.53 2.53 -8.93
CA THR A 101 4.44 1.94 -10.28
C THR A 101 4.11 0.46 -10.24
N ALA A 102 4.10 -0.14 -9.04
CA ALA A 102 3.74 -1.53 -8.87
C ALA A 102 2.22 -1.72 -8.99
N PRO A 103 1.75 -2.81 -9.62
CA PRO A 103 0.32 -3.07 -9.75
C PRO A 103 -0.30 -3.33 -8.39
N VAL A 104 -1.43 -2.69 -8.10
CA VAL A 104 -2.17 -2.83 -6.84
C VAL A 104 -3.45 -3.62 -7.09
N ILE A 105 -3.65 -4.67 -6.29
CA ILE A 105 -4.85 -5.51 -6.32
C ILE A 105 -5.41 -5.58 -4.91
N TRP A 106 -6.61 -5.07 -4.73
CA TRP A 106 -7.34 -5.18 -3.48
C TRP A 106 -8.02 -6.54 -3.44
N CYS A 107 -7.77 -7.30 -2.37
CA CYS A 107 -8.50 -8.52 -2.11
C CYS A 107 -9.81 -8.11 -1.41
N GLU A 108 -10.81 -7.72 -2.20
CA GLU A 108 -12.16 -7.60 -1.68
C GLU A 108 -12.67 -9.01 -1.36
N GLU A 109 -13.06 -9.23 -0.10
CA GLU A 109 -13.93 -10.36 0.23
C GLU A 109 -15.25 -10.07 -0.46
N ASN A 110 -15.43 -10.62 -1.66
CA ASN A 110 -16.67 -10.54 -2.39
C ASN A 110 -17.71 -11.28 -1.54
N SER A 111 -18.41 -10.54 -0.68
CA SER A 111 -19.77 -10.86 -0.32
C SER A 111 -20.60 -10.74 -1.60
N ASP A 112 -20.47 -11.75 -2.46
CA ASP A 112 -21.49 -12.17 -3.40
C ASP A 112 -22.71 -12.57 -2.57
N GLU A 113 -23.44 -11.59 -2.05
CA GLU A 113 -24.85 -11.80 -1.76
C GLU A 113 -25.57 -11.68 -3.09
N ILE A 114 -25.57 -12.83 -3.78
CA ILE A 114 -26.37 -13.10 -4.95
C ILE A 114 -27.84 -13.02 -4.49
N ASP A 115 -28.43 -11.83 -4.47
CA ASP A 115 -29.89 -11.73 -4.37
C ASP A 115 -30.48 -12.04 -5.76
N ASN A 116 -30.54 -13.33 -6.05
CA ASN A 116 -31.35 -13.87 -7.12
C ASN A 116 -32.24 -14.98 -6.54
N SER A 117 -33.28 -14.60 -5.78
CA SER A 117 -34.52 -15.37 -5.74
C SER A 117 -35.73 -14.57 -5.19
N SER A 118 -36.69 -14.36 -6.08
CA SER A 118 -38.12 -14.55 -5.81
C SER A 118 -38.83 -13.56 -4.88
N THR A 119 -39.63 -12.67 -5.46
CA THR A 119 -40.95 -12.38 -4.88
C THR A 119 -41.99 -12.23 -5.99
N SER A 120 -42.91 -13.19 -6.05
CA SER A 120 -44.16 -13.17 -6.82
C SER A 120 -44.96 -11.87 -6.62
N PRO A 121 -45.82 -11.50 -7.57
CA PRO A 121 -46.61 -10.28 -7.49
C PRO A 121 -47.76 -10.43 -6.46
N PRO A 122 -48.20 -9.33 -5.81
CA PRO A 122 -49.49 -9.28 -5.14
C PRO A 122 -50.45 -8.30 -5.83
N PRO A 123 -51.74 -8.32 -5.44
CA PRO A 123 -52.79 -9.29 -5.76
C PRO A 123 -53.58 -8.96 -7.05
#